data_AF-A0A7C6IA44-F1
#
_entry.id   AF-A0A7C6IA44-F1
#
_cell.length_a   1.000
_cell.length_b   1.000
_cell.length_c   1.000
_cell.angle_alpha   90.00
_cell.angle_beta   90.00
_cell.angle_gamma   90.00
#
_symmetry.space_group_name_H-M   'P 1'
#
loop_
_entity.id
_entity.type
_entity.pdbx_description
1 polymer ?
#
loop_
_entity_poly.entity_id
_entity_poly.type
_entity_poly.pdbx_seq_one_letter_code
_entity_poly.pdbx_strand_id
1 'polypeptide(L)' 'MLCSKVFTSGNSQAIRLPKEYQVEDKELFIQKIGNTIILFPKENPWDTFEKSLNEFSEDFMSEGRGQPAMKKREGL' A
#
# COMPACT_ATOMS: atom_id res chain seq x y z
N MET A 1 4.63 -18.72 -7.65
CA MET A 1 3.28 -18.20 -7.32
C MET A 1 2.62 -19.19 -6.38
N LEU A 2 2.14 -18.72 -5.22
CA LEU A 2 1.46 -19.56 -4.23
C LEU A 2 -0.05 -19.32 -4.34
N CYS A 3 -0.83 -20.40 -4.24
CA CYS A 3 -2.29 -20.33 -4.25
C CYS A 3 -2.82 -20.58 -2.84
N SER A 4 -3.80 -19.79 -2.41
CA SER A 4 -4.51 -20.01 -1.15
C SER A 4 -5.90 -20.62 -1.41
N LYS A 5 -6.41 -21.37 -0.43
CA LYS A 5 -7.78 -21.90 -0.47
C LYS A 5 -8.74 -20.88 0.12
N VAL A 6 -9.83 -20.65 -0.60
CA VAL A 6 -11.02 -19.95 -0.10
C VAL A 6 -11.96 -20.98 0.51
N PHE A 7 -12.51 -20.69 1.68
CA PHE A 7 -13.43 -21.58 2.39
C PHE A 7 -14.46 -20.78 3.20
N THR A 8 -15.41 -21.47 3.81
CA THR A 8 -16.45 -20.86 4.67
C THR A 8 -16.11 -21.09 6.14
N SER A 9 -16.26 -20.05 6.96
CA SER A 9 -16.13 -20.10 8.42
C SER A 9 -17.39 -19.51 9.05
N GLY A 10 -18.27 -20.37 9.55
CA GLY A 10 -19.62 -19.96 9.97
C GLY A 10 -20.42 -19.44 8.78
N ASN A 11 -20.91 -18.19 8.87
CA ASN A 11 -21.65 -17.52 7.79
C ASN A 11 -20.74 -16.62 6.92
N SER A 12 -19.43 -16.63 7.13
CA SER A 12 -18.46 -15.75 6.45
C SER A 12 -17.57 -16.53 5.49
N GLN A 13 -17.06 -15.83 4.48
CA GLN A 13 -15.98 -16.35 3.63
C GLN A 13 -14.62 -16.04 4.26
N ALA A 14 -13.68 -16.98 4.15
CA ALA A 14 -12.34 -16.88 4.69
C ALA A 14 -11.30 -17.35 3.66
N ILE A 15 -10.08 -16.80 3.77
CA ILE A 15 -8.92 -17.18 2.96
C ILE A 15 -7.86 -17.74 3.92
N ARG A 16 -7.28 -18.90 3.58
CA ARG A 16 -6.21 -19.49 4.40
C ARG A 16 -4.87 -18.84 4.11
N LEU A 17 -4.31 -18.05 5.03
CA LEU A 17 -2.96 -17.52 4.84
C LEU A 17 -1.93 -18.67 4.92
N PRO A 18 -1.05 -18.83 3.91
CA PRO A 18 0.14 -19.67 4.03
C PRO A 18 1.04 -19.18 5.17
N LYS A 19 1.94 -20.04 5.66
CA LYS A 19 2.75 -19.77 6.86
C LYS A 19 3.63 -18.53 6.69
N GLU A 20 4.20 -18.36 5.50
CA GLU A 20 5.05 -17.23 5.11
C GLU A 20 4.31 -15.89 4.99
N TYR A 21 2.97 -15.90 4.98
CA TYR A 21 2.13 -14.70 4.95
C TYR A 21 1.29 -14.53 6.23
N GLN A 22 1.66 -15.21 7.32
CA GLN A 22 1.02 -14.98 8.61
C GLN A 22 1.28 -13.56 9.09
N VAL A 23 0.24 -12.96 9.67
CA VAL A 23 0.29 -11.61 10.26
C VAL A 23 0.23 -11.74 11.78
N GLU A 24 0.97 -10.88 12.48
CA GLU A 24 0.94 -10.81 13.95
C GLU A 24 -0.26 -10.01 14.45
N ASP A 25 -0.72 -9.04 13.66
CA ASP A 25 -1.90 -8.23 13.94
C ASP A 25 -3.18 -9.09 14.02
N LYS A 26 -4.01 -8.80 15.03
CA LYS A 26 -5.32 -9.45 15.19
C LYS A 26 -6.36 -8.93 14.20
N GLU A 27 -6.17 -7.70 13.71
CA GLU A 27 -7.10 -7.03 12.82
C GLU A 27 -6.35 -6.20 11.77
N LEU A 28 -6.82 -6.25 10.54
CA LEU A 28 -6.30 -5.47 9.41
C LEU A 28 -7.42 -4.63 8.80
N PHE A 29 -7.06 -3.54 8.14
CA PHE A 29 -7.95 -2.89 7.19
C PHE A 29 -8.02 -3.72 5.90
N ILE A 30 -9.19 -3.68 5.25
CA ILE A 30 -9.44 -4.35 3.97
C ILE A 30 -9.90 -3.33 2.93
N GLN A 31 -9.26 -3.35 1.76
CA GLN A 31 -9.67 -2.53 0.62
C GLN A 31 -9.73 -3.40 -0.64
N LYS A 32 -10.74 -3.16 -1.48
CA LYS A 32 -10.86 -3.80 -2.80
C LYS A 32 -10.59 -2.77 -3.90
N ILE A 33 -9.62 -3.05 -4.76
CA ILE A 33 -9.29 -2.24 -5.94
C ILE A 33 -9.46 -3.14 -7.17
N GLY A 34 -10.50 -2.89 -7.96
CA GLY A 34 -10.89 -3.78 -9.06
C GLY A 34 -11.14 -5.21 -8.56
N ASN A 35 -10.31 -6.16 -8.99
CA ASN A 35 -10.38 -7.57 -8.56
C ASN A 35 -9.36 -7.94 -7.48
N THR A 36 -8.59 -6.97 -6.99
CA THR A 36 -7.55 -7.18 -5.97
C THR A 36 -8.08 -6.82 -4.59
N ILE A 37 -7.79 -7.66 -3.59
CA ILE A 37 -8.03 -7.38 -2.17
C ILE A 37 -6.68 -7.06 -1.53
N ILE A 38 -6.60 -5.92 -0.85
CA ILE A 38 -5.42 -5.45 -0.12
C ILE A 38 -5.78 -5.47 1.36
N LEU A 39 -4.93 -6.12 2.15
CA LEU A 39 -4.99 -6.13 3.61
C LEU A 39 -3.78 -5.36 4.14
N PHE A 40 -3.98 -4.45 5.09
CA PHE A 40 -2.90 -3.64 5.65
C PHE A 40 -3.12 -3.32 7.14
N PRO A 41 -2.05 -3.08 7.92
CA PRO A 41 -2.13 -2.86 9.36
C PRO A 41 -3.02 -1.67 9.74
N LYS A 42 -3.69 -1.78 10.89
CA LYS A 42 -4.51 -0.68 11.44
C LYS A 42 -3.69 0.39 12.13
N GLU A 43 -2.68 -0.01 12.90
CA GLU A 43 -1.94 0.90 13.78
C GLU A 43 -0.93 1.78 13.03
N ASN A 44 -0.47 1.35 11.85
CA ASN A 44 0.37 2.17 10.99
C ASN A 44 0.10 1.91 9.49
N PRO A 45 -1.01 2.45 8.93
CA PRO A 45 -1.35 2.24 7.52
C PRO A 45 -0.34 2.88 6.55
N TRP A 46 0.51 3.78 7.02
CA TRP A 46 1.52 4.48 6.21
C TRP A 46 2.91 3.82 6.25
N ASP A 47 3.14 2.83 7.11
CA ASP A 47 4.44 2.16 7.24
C ASP A 47 4.96 1.61 5.89
N THR A 48 4.08 0.95 5.13
CA THR A 48 4.43 0.45 3.80
C THR A 48 4.79 1.57 2.84
N PHE A 49 4.08 2.70 2.90
CA PHE A 49 4.38 3.86 2.08
C PHE A 49 5.73 4.49 2.47
N GLU A 50 5.98 4.68 3.77
CA GLU A 50 7.26 5.20 4.28
C GLU A 50 8.43 4.32 3.88
N LYS A 51 8.31 2.99 4.03
CA LYS A 51 9.34 2.03 3.61
C LYS A 51 9.61 2.10 2.10
N SER A 52 8.57 2.29 1.29
CA SER A 52 8.71 2.40 -0.16
C SER A 52 9.55 3.60 -0.61
N LEU A 53 9.69 4.64 0.23
CA LEU A 53 10.57 5.78 -0.06
C LEU A 53 12.05 5.38 -0.13
N ASN A 54 12.43 4.25 0.46
CA ASN A 54 13.80 3.72 0.36
C ASN A 54 14.05 2.88 -0.90
N GLU A 55 13.00 2.58 -1.68
CA GLU A 55 13.08 1.75 -2.88
C GLU A 55 13.29 2.58 -4.17
N PHE A 56 13.41 3.91 -4.05
CA PHE A 56 13.81 4.75 -5.19
C PHE A 56 15.26 4.45 -5.57
N SER A 57 15.54 4.43 -6.87
CA SER A 57 16.90 4.35 -7.37
C SER A 57 17.69 5.62 -7.02
N GLU A 58 19.03 5.51 -6.93
CA GLU A 58 19.89 6.64 -6.55
C GLU A 58 19.77 7.85 -7.48
N ASP A 59 19.38 7.62 -8.73
CA ASP A 59 19.19 8.66 -9.75
C ASP A 59 17.81 9.34 -9.70
N PHE A 60 16.87 8.82 -8.90
CA PHE A 60 15.52 9.38 -8.78
C PHE A 60 15.59 10.83 -8.26
N MET A 61 15.15 11.78 -9.10
CA MET A 61 15.17 13.21 -8.79
C MET A 61 16.57 13.76 -8.44
N SER A 62 17.63 13.12 -8.93
CA SER A 62 19.03 13.52 -8.67
C SER A 62 19.36 14.95 -9.13
N GLU A 63 18.73 15.42 -10.21
CA GLU A 63 18.86 16.80 -10.71
C GLU A 63 17.91 17.79 -9.99
N GLY A 64 17.19 17.32 -8.97
CA GLY A 64 16.22 18.08 -8.22
C GLY A 64 14.92 18.33 -8.96
N ARG A 65 14.05 19.12 -8.35
CA ARG A 65 12.78 19.54 -8.97
C ARG A 65 13.06 20.68 -9.95
N GLY A 66 12.86 20.45 -11.24
CA GLY A 66 12.91 21.47 -12.29
C GLY A 66 11.77 22.51 -12.21
N GLN A 67 11.64 23.19 -11.08
CA GLN A 67 10.55 24.13 -10.80
C GLN A 67 10.82 25.48 -11.48
N PRO A 68 9.95 25.94 -12.41
CA PRO A 68 10.09 27.26 -13.03
C PRO A 68 9.71 28.39 -12.05
N ALA A 69 10.16 29.60 -12.38
CA ALA A 69 9.79 30.81 -11.65
C ALA A 69 8.26 31.01 -11.65
N MET A 70 7.72 31.51 -10.54
CA MET A 70 6.31 31.87 -10.46
C MET A 70 5.99 32.98 -11.46
N LYS A 71 4.91 32.79 -12.23
CA LYS A 71 4.42 33.83 -13.15
C LYS A 71 3.83 34.99 -12.35
N LYS A 72 4.16 36.22 -12.75
CA LYS A 72 3.45 37.42 -12.28
C LYS A 72 2.03 37.40 -12.85
N ARG A 73 1.02 37.54 -12.00
CA ARG A 73 -0.37 37.74 -12.41
C ARG A 73 -0.70 39.23 -12.40
N GLU A 74 -1.62 39.64 -13.26
CA GLU A 74 -2.25 40.97 -13.16
C GLU A 74 -3.09 41.03 -11.88
N GLY A 75 -3.08 42.18 -11.22
CA GLY A 75 -3.90 42.42 -10.03
C GLY A 75 -5.37 42.55 -10.39
N LEU A 76 -6.26 42.30 -9.42
CA LEU A 76 -7.68 42.62 -9.53
C LEU A 76 -7.89 44.15 -9.53
#